data_AF-A0A0B0SFA9-F1
#
_entry.id   AF-A0A0B0SFA9-F1
#
_cell.length_a   1.000
_cell.length_b   1.000
_cell.length_c   1.000
_cell.angle_alpha   90.00
_cell.angle_beta   90.00
_cell.angle_gamma   90.00
#
_symmetry.space_group_name_H-M   'P 1'
#
loop_
_entity.id
_entity.type
_entity.pdbx_description
1 polymer ?
#
loop_
_entity_poly.entity_id
_entity_poly.type
_entity_poly.pdbx_seq_one_letter_code
_entity_poly.pdbx_strand_id
1 'polypeptide(L)'
;MTSFVVRLQVGDFEAWKQVYDRFADMRREQGVVSSMVFRDPGDPHAAWVVHHFPTAEGAQAFARSADLQEAMRQSGVFNHQIWLLQEVERFTY
;
A
#
# COMPACT_ATOMS: atom_id res chain seq x y z
N MET A 1 -13.36 -0.30 -10.19
CA MET A 1 -12.21 -0.75 -9.38
C MET A 1 -11.85 0.36 -8.41
N THR A 2 -11.44 0.01 -7.19
CA THR A 2 -11.04 0.98 -6.17
C THR A 2 -9.55 0.86 -5.92
N SER A 3 -8.86 1.99 -5.91
CA SER A 3 -7.44 2.09 -5.60
C SER A 3 -7.27 2.56 -4.16
N PHE A 4 -6.60 1.75 -3.35
CA PHE A 4 -6.00 2.15 -2.09
C PHE A 4 -4.62 2.71 -2.41
N VAL A 5 -4.42 4.00 -2.14
CA VAL A 5 -3.13 4.67 -2.32
C VAL A 5 -2.61 5.04 -0.96
N VAL A 6 -1.36 4.71 -0.67
CA VAL A 6 -0.71 5.09 0.59
C VAL A 6 0.64 5.72 0.32
N ARG A 7 0.89 6.85 0.98
CA ARG A 7 2.22 7.42 1.14
C ARG A 7 2.74 7.04 2.52
N LEU A 8 3.95 6.52 2.58
CA LEU A 8 4.61 6.02 3.79
C LEU A 8 5.92 6.76 3.98
N GLN A 9 6.20 7.21 5.20
CA GLN A 9 7.55 7.59 5.61
C GLN A 9 8.18 6.46 6.43
N VAL A 10 9.38 6.06 6.05
CA VAL A 10 10.10 4.91 6.60
C VAL A 10 11.54 5.27 6.95
N GLY A 11 12.09 4.68 8.01
CA GLY A 11 13.48 4.93 8.39
C GLY A 11 14.48 4.41 7.36
N ASP A 12 14.18 3.26 6.75
CA ASP A 12 14.99 2.60 5.73
C ASP A 12 14.06 1.93 4.70
N PHE A 13 14.18 2.35 3.43
CA PHE A 13 13.34 1.84 2.35
C PHE A 13 13.59 0.36 2.04
N GLU A 14 14.84 -0.09 2.08
CA GLU A 14 15.18 -1.48 1.74
C GLU A 14 14.70 -2.43 2.84
N ALA A 15 14.88 -2.04 4.11
CA ALA A 15 14.35 -2.80 5.24
C ALA A 15 12.82 -2.85 5.21
N TRP A 16 12.17 -1.71 4.94
CA TRP A 16 10.72 -1.66 4.75
C TRP A 16 10.26 -2.58 3.62
N LYS A 17 10.93 -2.56 2.47
CA LYS A 17 10.56 -3.36 1.29
C LYS A 17 10.63 -4.86 1.55
N GLN A 18 11.62 -5.33 2.30
CA GLN A 18 11.72 -6.75 2.70
C GLN A 18 10.54 -7.20 3.57
N VAL A 19 10.06 -6.33 4.46
CA VAL A 19 8.88 -6.62 5.29
C VAL A 19 7.62 -6.55 4.43
N TYR A 20 7.47 -5.51 3.62
CA TYR A 20 6.38 -5.38 2.65
C TYR A 20 6.26 -6.62 1.75
N ASP A 21 7.36 -7.17 1.24
CA ASP A 21 7.33 -8.35 0.37
C ASP A 21 6.86 -9.61 1.09
N ARG A 22 7.22 -9.79 2.37
CA ARG A 22 6.75 -10.91 3.20
C ARG A 22 5.24 -10.90 3.43
N PHE A 23 4.61 -9.73 3.34
CA PHE A 23 3.16 -9.56 3.47
C PHE A 23 2.38 -9.75 2.15
N ALA A 24 3.02 -10.26 1.09
CA ALA A 24 2.36 -10.44 -0.20
C ALA A 24 1.14 -11.37 -0.14
N ASP A 25 1.22 -12.49 0.59
CA ASP A 25 0.11 -13.43 0.71
C ASP A 25 -1.05 -12.84 1.51
N MET A 26 -0.75 -12.19 2.64
CA MET A 26 -1.75 -11.45 3.43
C MET A 26 -2.52 -10.43 2.58
N ARG A 27 -1.82 -9.65 1.73
CA ARG A 27 -2.48 -8.71 0.81
C ARG A 27 -3.44 -9.41 -0.15
N ARG A 28 -3.04 -10.54 -0.73
CA ARG A 28 -3.90 -11.31 -1.66
C ARG A 28 -5.12 -11.88 -0.93
N GLU A 29 -4.92 -12.46 0.25
CA GLU A 29 -5.99 -13.00 1.10
C GLU A 29 -6.99 -11.91 1.52
N GLN A 30 -6.52 -10.68 1.74
CA GLN A 30 -7.38 -9.52 2.02
C GLN A 30 -7.97 -8.85 0.77
N GLY A 31 -7.82 -9.45 -0.42
CA GLY A 31 -8.52 -9.03 -1.64
C GLY A 31 -7.77 -8.04 -2.53
N VAL A 32 -6.48 -7.79 -2.30
CA VAL A 32 -5.64 -7.01 -3.22
C VAL A 32 -5.45 -7.80 -4.52
N VAL A 33 -5.90 -7.24 -5.65
CA VAL A 33 -5.78 -7.88 -6.98
C VAL A 33 -4.55 -7.44 -7.77
N SER A 34 -3.99 -6.27 -7.45
CA SER A 34 -2.71 -5.83 -7.99
C SER A 34 -2.05 -4.79 -7.09
N SER A 35 -0.73 -4.68 -7.18
CA SER A 35 0.05 -3.73 -6.39
C SER A 35 1.14 -3.04 -7.20
N MET A 36 1.36 -1.76 -6.95
CA MET A 36 2.50 -0.98 -7.43
C MET A 36 3.22 -0.36 -6.24
N VAL A 37 4.55 -0.32 -6.29
CA VAL A 37 5.39 0.32 -5.27
C VAL A 37 6.27 1.33 -5.99
N PHE A 38 6.31 2.55 -5.47
CA PHE A 38 7.18 3.61 -5.94
C PHE A 38 8.05 4.09 -4.78
N ARG A 39 9.26 4.50 -5.13
CA ARG A 39 10.16 5.22 -4.24
C ARG A 39 10.25 6.66 -4.75
N ASP A 40 10.16 7.62 -3.84
CA ASP A 40 10.32 9.01 -4.23
C ASP A 40 11.80 9.27 -4.59
N PRO A 41 12.10 9.79 -5.80
CA PRO A 41 13.47 10.13 -6.18
C PRO A 41 14.04 11.32 -5.39
N GLY A 42 13.20 12.17 -4.80
CA GLY A 42 13.59 13.33 -4.00
C GLY A 42 13.55 13.09 -2.49
N ASP A 43 12.87 12.04 -2.02
CA ASP A 43 12.81 11.65 -0.60
C ASP A 43 13.11 10.15 -0.45
N PRO A 44 14.36 9.75 -0.12
CA PRO A 44 14.73 8.34 -0.03
C PRO A 44 14.01 7.59 1.10
N HIS A 45 13.34 8.31 2.01
CA HIS A 45 12.54 7.79 3.11
C HIS A 45 11.04 7.71 2.79
N ALA A 46 10.63 8.13 1.57
CA ALA A 46 9.24 8.06 1.13
C ALA A 46 9.00 6.87 0.20
N ALA A 47 8.00 6.07 0.54
CA ALA A 47 7.46 5.02 -0.32
C ALA A 47 5.99 5.33 -0.65
N TRP A 48 5.59 5.03 -1.88
CA TRP A 48 4.20 5.06 -2.30
C TRP A 48 3.77 3.66 -2.70
N VAL A 49 2.58 3.26 -2.27
CA VAL A 49 2.00 1.98 -2.64
C VAL A 49 0.60 2.21 -3.17
N VAL A 50 0.29 1.55 -4.29
CA VAL A 50 -1.05 1.48 -4.84
C VAL A 50 -1.50 0.03 -4.81
N HIS A 51 -2.65 -0.24 -4.23
CA HIS A 51 -3.34 -1.52 -4.26
C HIS A 51 -4.68 -1.35 -4.96
N HIS A 52 -5.03 -2.27 -5.84
CA HIS A 52 -6.36 -2.28 -6.45
C HIS A 52 -7.22 -3.36 -5.80
N PHE A 53 -8.50 -3.02 -5.62
CA PHE A 53 -9.55 -3.87 -5.10
C PHE A 53 -10.75 -3.88 -6.05
N PRO A 54 -11.46 -5.02 -6.20
CA PRO A 54 -12.67 -5.08 -7.01
C PRO A 54 -13.77 -4.11 -6.52
N THR A 55 -13.88 -3.93 -5.20
CA THR A 55 -14.93 -3.15 -4.55
C THR A 55 -14.36 -2.09 -3.60
N ALA A 56 -15.16 -1.05 -3.33
CA ALA A 56 -14.81 -0.01 -2.37
C ALA A 56 -14.80 -0.54 -0.93
N GLU A 57 -15.72 -1.45 -0.62
CA GLU A 57 -15.85 -2.10 0.68
C GLU A 57 -14.60 -2.91 1.02
N GLY A 58 -14.05 -3.65 0.06
CA GLY A 58 -12.80 -4.40 0.23
C GLY A 58 -11.62 -3.49 0.54
N ALA A 59 -11.49 -2.38 -0.19
CA ALA A 59 -10.43 -1.40 0.05
C ALA A 59 -10.58 -0.71 1.43
N GLN A 60 -11.81 -0.42 1.85
CA GLN A 60 -12.10 0.15 3.18
C GLN A 60 -11.80 -0.83 4.31
N ALA A 61 -12.15 -2.11 4.14
CA ALA A 61 -11.84 -3.15 5.10
C ALA A 61 -10.32 -3.33 5.27
N PHE A 62 -9.59 -3.38 4.15
CA PHE A 62 -8.12 -3.43 4.16
C PHE A 62 -7.51 -2.20 4.87
N ALA A 63 -7.98 -1.00 4.57
CA ALA A 63 -7.49 0.24 5.19
C ALA A 63 -7.68 0.29 6.71
N ARG A 64 -8.59 -0.51 7.26
CA ARG A 64 -8.90 -0.60 8.69
C ARG A 64 -8.39 -1.89 9.33
N SER A 65 -7.70 -2.76 8.59
CA SER A 65 -7.31 -4.07 9.10
C SER A 65 -6.20 -3.96 10.14
N ALA A 66 -6.32 -4.76 11.21
CA ALA A 66 -5.29 -4.85 12.23
C ALA A 66 -3.98 -5.40 11.64
N ASP A 67 -4.08 -6.32 10.67
CA ASP A 67 -2.93 -6.89 9.98
C ASP A 67 -2.14 -5.82 9.19
N LEU A 68 -2.83 -4.88 8.54
CA LEU A 68 -2.17 -3.75 7.86
C LEU A 68 -1.45 -2.85 8.87
N GLN A 69 -2.12 -2.51 9.98
CA GLN A 69 -1.53 -1.67 11.03
C GLN A 69 -0.26 -2.33 11.62
N GLU A 70 -0.34 -3.63 11.89
CA GLU A 70 0.79 -4.41 12.40
C GLU A 70 1.91 -4.52 11.36
N ALA A 71 1.59 -4.74 10.09
CA ALA A 71 2.57 -4.75 9.00
C ALA A 71 3.29 -3.40 8.85
N MET A 72 2.58 -2.28 8.94
CA MET A 72 3.17 -0.94 8.92
C MET A 72 4.11 -0.73 10.12
N ARG A 73 3.70 -1.14 11.31
CA ARG A 73 4.52 -1.06 12.52
C ARG A 73 5.79 -1.91 12.42
N GLN A 74 5.68 -3.16 11.97
CA GLN A 74 6.81 -4.08 11.81
C GLN A 74 7.80 -3.63 10.73
N SER A 75 7.31 -2.91 9.72
CA SER A 75 8.14 -2.39 8.60
C SER A 75 8.79 -1.05 8.89
N GLY A 76 8.61 -0.48 10.09
CA GLY A 76 9.26 0.78 10.49
C GLY A 76 8.63 2.03 9.88
N VAL A 77 7.36 1.95 9.47
CA VAL A 77 6.59 3.13 9.06
C VAL A 77 6.33 3.99 10.28
N PHE A 78 6.71 5.27 10.22
CA PHE A 78 6.49 6.22 11.32
C PHE A 78 5.47 7.31 10.99
N ASN A 79 5.13 7.48 9.71
CA ASN A 79 4.07 8.38 9.26
C ASN A 79 3.44 7.84 7.98
N HIS A 80 2.13 8.01 7.80
CA HIS A 80 1.45 7.58 6.59
C HIS A 80 0.20 8.42 6.29
N GLN A 81 -0.18 8.43 5.02
CA GLN A 81 -1.42 9.02 4.54
C GLN A 81 -2.07 8.06 3.54
N ILE A 82 -3.36 7.80 3.72
CA ILE A 82 -4.14 6.84 2.92
C ILE A 82 -5.23 7.58 2.16
N TRP A 83 -5.41 7.20 0.90
CA TRP A 83 -6.52 7.61 0.05
C TRP A 83 -7.22 6.39 -0.53
N LEU A 84 -8.55 6.48 -0.62
CA LEU A 84 -9.38 5.55 -1.38
C LEU A 84 -9.92 6.30 -2.59
N LEU A 85 -9.52 5.87 -3.77
CA LEU A 85 -9.82 6.53 -5.03
C LEU A 85 -10.58 5.57 -5.94
N GLN A 86 -11.56 6.07 -6.67
CA GLN A 86 -12.21 5.29 -7.72
C GLN A 86 -11.45 5.50 -9.02
N GLU A 87 -11.10 4.39 -9.69
CA GLU A 87 -10.53 4.47 -11.03
C GLU A 87 -11.64 4.86 -12.01
N VAL A 88 -11.43 5.96 -12.72
CA VAL A 88 -12.35 6.47 -13.75
C VAL A 88 -11.92 6.02 -15.14
N GLU A 89 -10.63 6.06 -15.43
CA GLU A 89 -10.06 5.73 -16.73
C GLU A 89 -8.59 5.29 -16.58
N ARG A 90 -8.14 4.41 -17.49
CA ARG A 90 -6.75 3.96 -17.57
C ARG A 90 -6.37 3.76 -19.04
N PHE A 91 -5.29 4.43 -19.45
CA PHE A 91 -4.67 4.26 -20.76
C PHE A 91 -3.36 3.51 -20.66
N THR A 92 -2.97 2.85 -21.75
CA THR A 92 -1.62 2.32 -21.97
C THR A 92 -1.25 2.71 -23.40
N TYR A 93 -0.15 3.46 -23.56
CA TYR A 93 0.33 3.97 -24.85
C TYR A 93 1.49 3.13 -25.35
#